data_AF-A0A936V6M2-F1
#
_entry.id   AF-A0A936V6M2-F1
#
_cell.length_a   1.000
_cell.length_b   1.000
_cell.length_c   1.000
_cell.angle_alpha   90.00
_cell.angle_beta   90.00
_cell.angle_gamma   90.00
#
_symmetry.space_group_name_H-M   'P 1'
#
loop_
_entity.id
_entity.type
_entity.pdbx_description
1 polymer ?
#
loop_
_entity_poly.entity_id
_entity_poly.type
_entity_poly.pdbx_seq_one_letter_code
_entity_poly.pdbx_strand_id
1 'polypeptide(L)' 'MRRHGASNPAEHGHAAAAILKKASEIGPDLIVIGKHGGSAFEERLLGSVTQNILYSAACDVLLSP' A
#
# COMPACT_ATOMS: atom_id res chain seq x y z
N MET A 1 6.64 -10.02 -18.06
CA MET A 1 6.31 -8.87 -17.20
C MET A 1 7.56 -8.54 -16.38
N ARG A 2 8.26 -7.44 -16.68
CA ARG A 2 9.50 -7.08 -15.98
C ARG A 2 9.13 -6.50 -14.61
N ARG A 3 9.56 -7.17 -13.52
CA ARG A 3 9.42 -6.63 -12.16
C ARG A 3 10.42 -5.49 -12.02
N HIS A 4 9.95 -4.25 -11.95
CA HIS A 4 10.73 -3.18 -11.36
C HIS A 4 10.74 -3.42 -9.85
N GLY A 5 11.78 -4.08 -9.34
CA GLY A 5 11.94 -4.32 -7.91
C GLY A 5 12.40 -3.05 -7.21
N ALA A 6 11.57 -2.48 -6.34
CA ALA A 6 12.03 -1.49 -5.38
C ALA A 6 12.95 -2.19 -4.37
N SER A 7 14.22 -1.81 -4.31
CA SER A 7 15.22 -2.40 -3.41
C SER A 7 15.21 -1.73 -2.03
N ASN A 8 14.04 -1.60 -1.41
CA ASN A 8 13.97 -1.16 -0.01
C ASN A 8 14.00 -2.36 0.93
N PRO A 9 14.78 -2.31 2.02
CA PRO A 9 14.73 -3.32 3.06
C PRO A 9 13.31 -3.40 3.64
N ALA A 10 12.88 -4.61 3.98
CA ALA A 10 11.60 -4.79 4.66
C ALA A 10 11.64 -4.12 6.04
N GLU A 11 10.60 -3.36 6.37
CA GLU A 11 10.43 -2.76 7.68
C GLU A 11 9.52 -3.63 8.56
N HIS A 12 9.79 -3.65 9.87
CA HIS A 12 8.96 -4.34 10.85
C HIS A 12 7.97 -3.37 11.51
N GLY A 13 6.76 -3.84 11.77
CA GLY A 13 5.72 -3.09 12.49
C GLY A 13 4.35 -3.18 11.83
N HIS A 14 3.44 -2.30 12.24
CA HIS A 14 2.11 -2.20 11.65
C HIS A 14 2.20 -1.55 10.26
N ALA A 15 1.92 -2.33 9.21
CA ALA A 15 2.18 -1.95 7.82
C ALA A 15 1.64 -0.57 7.43
N ALA A 16 0.38 -0.25 7.77
CA ALA A 16 -0.20 1.05 7.44
C ALA A 16 0.55 2.22 8.10
N ALA A 17 0.99 2.05 9.35
CA ALA A 17 1.70 3.11 10.08
C ALA A 17 3.09 3.34 9.50
N ALA A 18 3.81 2.27 9.16
CA ALA A 18 5.12 2.35 8.52
C ALA A 18 5.04 3.03 7.14
N ILE A 19 4.06 2.63 6.32
CA ILE A 19 3.85 3.21 4.98
C ILE A 19 3.51 4.71 5.07
N LEU A 20 2.59 5.11 5.96
CA LEU A 20 2.20 6.52 6.12
C LEU A 20 3.35 7.37 6.66
N LYS A 21 4.10 6.85 7.64
CA LYS A 21 5.32 7.52 8.12
C LYS A 21 6.30 7.72 6.97
N LYS A 22 6.55 6.69 6.17
CA LYS A 22 7.47 6.80 5.04
C LYS A 22 6.99 7.78 3.97
N ALA A 23 5.69 7.81 3.70
CA ALA A 23 5.08 8.79 2.82
C ALA A 23 5.27 10.22 3.35
N SER A 24 5.16 10.44 4.66
CA SER A 24 5.44 11.76 5.24
C SER A 24 6.91 12.19 5.13
N GLU A 25 7.85 11.23 5.15
CA GLU A 25 9.28 11.49 5.00
C GLU A 25 9.68 11.77 3.54
N ILE A 26 9.11 11.02 2.59
CA ILE A 26 9.44 11.10 1.17
C ILE A 26 8.66 12.22 0.47
N GLY A 27 7.42 12.47 0.89
CA GLY A 27 6.46 13.33 0.21
C GLY A 27 6.11 12.84 -1.21
N PRO A 28 5.69 11.57 -1.40
CA PRO A 28 5.33 11.08 -2.73
C PRO A 28 4.00 11.67 -3.19
N ASP A 29 3.85 11.83 -4.50
CA ASP A 29 2.56 12.22 -5.10
C ASP A 29 1.58 11.04 -5.16
N LEU A 30 2.07 9.79 -5.10
CA LEU A 30 1.28 8.57 -5.25
C LEU A 30 1.81 7.40 -4.42
N ILE A 31 0.90 6.72 -3.70
CA ILE A 31 1.12 5.40 -3.09
C ILE A 31 0.44 4.33 -3.95
N VAL A 32 1.17 3.29 -4.34
CA VAL A 32 0.62 2.14 -5.07
C VAL A 32 0.55 0.92 -4.17
N ILE A 33 -0.64 0.34 -4.02
CA ILE A 33 -0.87 -0.88 -3.26
C ILE A 33 -1.31 -1.98 -4.23
N GLY A 34 -0.52 -3.05 -4.31
CA GLY A 34 -0.90 -4.24 -5.06
C GLY A 34 -1.89 -5.10 -4.26
N LYS A 35 -3.03 -5.44 -4.87
CA LYS A 35 -4.00 -6.41 -4.35
C LYS A 35 -3.81 -7.72 -5.11
N HIS A 36 -2.95 -8.62 -4.63
CA HIS A 36 -2.76 -9.93 -5.25
C HIS A 36 -3.00 -11.07 -4.25
N GLY A 37 -4.05 -11.88 -4.49
CA GLY A 37 -4.21 -13.22 -3.92
C GLY A 37 -5.57 -13.54 -3.28
N GLY A 38 -6.38 -14.37 -3.95
CA GLY A 38 -6.91 -15.57 -3.28
C GLY A 38 -8.35 -15.61 -2.75
N SER A 39 -9.36 -15.17 -3.50
CA SER A 39 -10.68 -15.83 -3.67
C SER A 39 -11.69 -14.80 -4.19
N ALA A 40 -12.61 -15.24 -5.05
CA ALA A 40 -13.68 -14.39 -5.62
C ALA A 40 -14.60 -13.72 -4.57
N PHE A 41 -14.42 -14.03 -3.28
CA PHE A 41 -15.11 -13.40 -2.15
C PHE A 41 -14.31 -12.25 -1.51
N GLU A 42 -12.96 -12.29 -1.54
CA GLU A 42 -12.08 -11.20 -1.09
C GLU A 42 -11.92 -10.09 -2.13
N GLU A 43 -12.30 -10.34 -3.39
CA GLU A 43 -12.26 -9.32 -4.45
C GLU A 43 -13.11 -8.09 -4.11
N ARG A 44 -14.16 -8.24 -3.29
CA ARG A 44 -15.06 -7.15 -2.89
C ARG A 44 -14.70 -6.41 -1.60
N LEU A 45 -13.82 -6.94 -0.76
CA LEU A 45 -13.46 -6.29 0.50
C LEU A 45 -12.05 -5.69 0.43
N LEU A 46 -11.92 -4.49 1.00
CA LEU A 46 -10.62 -3.84 1.22
C LEU A 46 -10.00 -4.43 2.48
N GLY A 47 -8.72 -4.81 2.42
CA GLY A 47 -7.98 -5.22 3.61
C GLY A 47 -7.81 -4.07 4.60
N SER A 48 -7.72 -4.37 5.90
CA SER A 48 -7.60 -3.36 6.97
C SER A 48 -6.40 -2.41 6.78
N VAL A 49 -5.29 -2.92 6.24
CA VAL A 49 -4.12 -2.10 5.89
C VAL A 49 -4.47 -1.08 4.81
N THR A 50 -5.08 -1.53 3.72
CA THR A 50 -5.52 -0.67 2.61
C THR A 50 -6.52 0.37 3.09
N GLN A 51 -7.50 -0.02 3.90
CA GLN A 51 -8.47 0.90 4.48
C GLN A 51 -7.79 2.00 5.31
N ASN A 52 -6.89 1.61 6.22
CA ASN A 52 -6.17 2.57 7.05
C ASN A 52 -5.34 3.56 6.22
N ILE A 53 -4.70 3.10 5.13
CA ILE A 53 -3.95 3.99 4.25
C ILE A 53 -4.89 4.95 3.53
N LEU A 54 -6.00 4.46 2.95
CA LEU A 54 -6.98 5.31 2.26
C LEU A 54 -7.56 6.40 3.16
N TYR A 55 -7.76 6.13 4.45
CA TYR A 55 -8.27 7.12 5.41
C TYR A 55 -7.24 8.17 5.85
N SER A 56 -5.94 7.89 5.72
CA SER A 56 -4.89 8.70 6.36
C SER A 56 -3.82 9.22 5.41
N ALA A 57 -3.76 8.74 4.16
CA ALA A 57 -2.79 9.21 3.19
C ALA A 57 -3.05 10.69 2.83
N ALA A 58 -1.97 11.46 2.76
CA ALA A 58 -1.99 12.86 2.32
C ALA A 58 -1.80 13.02 0.80
N CYS A 59 -1.66 11.90 0.07
CA CYS A 59 -1.41 11.85 -1.37
C CYS A 59 -2.34 10.84 -2.04
N ASP A 60 -2.29 10.78 -3.37
CA ASP A 60 -3.11 9.85 -4.15
C ASP A 60 -2.76 8.41 -3.79
N VAL A 61 -3.79 7.55 -3.83
CA VAL A 61 -3.63 6.10 -3.57
C VAL A 61 -4.22 5.32 -4.73
N LEU A 62 -3.38 4.52 -5.38
CA LEU A 62 -3.78 3.60 -6.45
C LEU A 62 -3.77 2.16 -5.94
N LEU A 63 -4.91 1.49 -6.11
CA LEU A 63 -5.03 0.05 -5.91
C LEU A 63 -4.85 -0.64 -7.27
N SER A 64 -3.79 -1.42 -7.40
CA SER A 64 -3.55 -2.26 -8.59
C SER A 64 -4.12 -3.66 -8.35
N PRO A 65 -4.86 -4.24 -9.31
CA PRO A 65 -5.09 -5.68 -9.38
C PRO A 65 -3.77 -6.46 -9.44
#